data_AF-A0A537JBV2-F1
#
_entry.id   AF-A0A537JBV2-F1
#
_cell.length_a   1.000
_cell.length_b   1.000
_cell.length_c   1.000
_cell.angle_alpha   90.00
_cell.angle_beta   90.00
_cell.angle_gamma   90.00
#
_symmetry.space_group_name_H-M   'P 1'
#
loop_
_entity.id
_entity.type
_entity.pdbx_description
1 polymer ?
#
loop_
_entity_poly.entity_id
_entity_poly.type
_entity_poly.pdbx_seq_one_letter_code
_entity_poly.pdbx_strand_id
1 'polypeptide(L)'
;MKRIILALALLFALGSSTRVFAQAPQETRVRFYYYPSSNIYYNPTNTEYWYYDDVSATWTQVKELPSTVVVTKSPRYTVYYNGEDVWKDNATHMKKYKGKKDETKAKKN
;
A
#
# COMPACT_ATOMS: atom_id res chain seq x y z
N MET A 1 16.49 -57.38 -43.10
CA MET A 1 17.23 -56.61 -42.08
C MET A 1 17.79 -55.33 -42.69
N LYS A 2 17.70 -54.22 -41.93
CA LYS A 2 18.43 -52.95 -42.09
C LYS A 2 18.11 -52.08 -43.32
N ARG A 3 17.02 -51.30 -43.29
CA ARG A 3 16.93 -49.90 -43.85
C ARG A 3 15.70 -49.15 -43.30
N ILE A 4 15.51 -49.10 -41.98
CA ILE A 4 14.49 -48.22 -41.37
C ILE A 4 15.05 -47.61 -40.08
N ILE A 5 16.19 -46.91 -40.16
CA ILE A 5 16.71 -46.14 -39.03
C ILE A 5 17.44 -44.93 -39.60
N LEU A 6 16.72 -43.97 -40.16
CA LEU A 6 17.28 -42.65 -40.51
C LEU A 6 16.18 -41.57 -40.58
N ALA A 7 15.08 -41.75 -39.82
CA ALA A 7 14.00 -40.78 -39.71
C ALA A 7 13.69 -40.41 -38.24
N LEU A 8 14.68 -40.55 -37.35
CA LEU A 8 14.52 -40.28 -35.91
C LEU A 8 15.60 -39.33 -35.37
N ALA A 9 16.05 -38.37 -36.18
CA ALA A 9 17.08 -37.40 -35.80
C ALA A 9 16.70 -35.95 -36.10
N LEU A 10 15.42 -35.65 -36.31
CA LEU A 10 14.95 -34.30 -36.64
C LEU A 10 13.77 -33.81 -35.79
N LEU A 11 13.67 -34.27 -34.53
CA LEU A 11 12.56 -33.92 -33.63
C LEU A 11 12.96 -33.22 -32.32
N PHE A 12 14.21 -32.76 -32.19
CA PHE A 12 14.70 -32.19 -30.92
C PHE A 12 15.43 -30.84 -31.06
N ALA A 13 15.05 -30.02 -32.03
CA ALA A 13 15.61 -28.67 -32.19
C ALA A 13 14.54 -27.58 -32.21
N LEU A 14 13.65 -27.57 -31.22
CA LEU A 14 12.85 -26.40 -30.86
C LEU A 14 12.98 -26.19 -29.35
N GLY A 15 14.16 -25.75 -28.94
CA GLY A 15 14.39 -25.25 -27.58
C GLY A 15 13.61 -23.98 -27.38
N SER A 16 12.40 -24.10 -26.83
CA SER A 16 11.57 -22.96 -26.43
C SER A 16 12.33 -22.12 -25.41
N SER A 17 12.91 -21.01 -25.85
CA SER A 17 13.46 -19.99 -24.98
C SER A 17 12.30 -19.22 -24.36
N THR A 18 11.61 -19.82 -23.39
CA THR A 18 10.67 -19.07 -22.56
C THR A 18 11.51 -18.15 -21.68
N ARG A 19 11.63 -16.89 -22.09
CA ARG A 19 12.03 -15.83 -21.18
C ARG A 19 10.91 -15.72 -20.14
N VAL A 20 11.13 -16.32 -18.97
CA VAL A 20 10.33 -16.01 -17.79
C VAL A 20 10.70 -14.57 -17.44
N PHE A 21 9.94 -13.62 -17.97
CA PHE A 21 9.93 -12.29 -17.39
C PHE A 21 9.32 -12.47 -16.00
N ALA A 22 10.18 -12.58 -14.98
CA ALA A 22 9.77 -12.29 -13.62
C ALA A 22 9.24 -10.85 -13.67
N GLN A 23 7.92 -10.71 -13.74
CA GLN A 23 7.28 -9.41 -13.59
C GLN A 23 7.76 -8.93 -12.21
N ALA A 24 8.63 -7.91 -12.18
CA ALA A 24 8.93 -7.24 -10.94
C ALA A 24 7.58 -6.95 -10.29
N PRO A 25 7.35 -7.32 -9.02
CA PRO A 25 6.07 -7.10 -8.38
C PRO A 25 5.75 -5.62 -8.61
N GLN A 26 4.67 -5.36 -9.36
CA GLN A 26 4.13 -4.03 -9.50
C GLN A 26 3.85 -3.60 -8.06
N GLU A 27 4.71 -2.75 -7.50
CA GLU A 27 4.50 -2.19 -6.17
C GLU A 27 3.20 -1.39 -6.27
N THR A 28 2.09 -2.04 -5.94
CA THR A 28 0.76 -1.44 -5.97
C THR A 28 0.74 -0.44 -4.82
N ARG A 29 1.12 0.79 -5.15
CA ARG A 29 1.07 1.90 -4.20
C ARG A 29 -0.37 2.10 -3.77
N VAL A 30 -0.65 1.75 -2.53
CA VAL A 30 -1.95 1.94 -1.91
C VAL A 30 -2.04 3.40 -1.47
N ARG A 31 -3.17 4.02 -1.79
CA ARG A 31 -3.47 5.39 -1.38
C ARG A 31 -4.10 5.36 0.01
N PHE A 32 -3.61 6.20 0.91
CA PHE A 32 -4.24 6.43 2.20
C PHE A 32 -4.49 7.92 2.40
N TYR A 33 -5.53 8.23 3.18
CA TYR A 33 -5.76 9.55 3.73
C TYR A 33 -5.30 9.57 5.18
N TYR A 34 -4.27 10.37 5.46
CA TYR A 34 -3.72 10.57 6.80
C TYR A 34 -4.35 11.78 7.49
N TYR A 35 -4.88 11.56 8.69
CA TYR A 35 -5.45 12.55 9.58
C TYR A 35 -4.48 12.80 10.75
N PRO A 36 -3.59 13.80 10.67
CA PRO A 36 -2.53 13.99 11.65
C PRO A 36 -3.01 14.42 13.04
N SER A 37 -4.20 15.03 13.14
CA SER A 37 -4.80 15.43 14.42
C SER A 37 -5.14 14.25 15.31
N SER A 38 -5.57 13.15 14.70
CA SER A 38 -6.00 11.93 15.39
C SER A 38 -5.04 10.77 15.15
N ASN A 39 -3.96 10.99 14.39
CA ASN A 39 -2.99 9.99 13.96
C ASN A 39 -3.62 8.75 13.28
N ILE A 40 -4.56 8.98 12.36
CA ILE A 40 -5.35 7.91 11.71
C ILE A 40 -5.07 7.86 10.21
N TYR A 41 -5.05 6.66 9.65
CA TYR A 41 -5.06 6.46 8.20
C TYR A 41 -6.41 5.90 7.77
N TYR A 42 -6.89 6.33 6.62
CA TYR A 42 -8.05 5.75 5.96
C TYR A 42 -7.68 5.27 4.56
N ASN A 43 -7.96 4.01 4.26
CA ASN A 43 -7.84 3.44 2.94
C ASN A 43 -9.18 3.59 2.19
N PRO A 44 -9.28 4.45 1.17
CA PRO A 44 -10.50 4.64 0.40
C PRO A 44 -10.84 3.46 -0.53
N THR A 45 -9.88 2.57 -0.83
CA THR A 45 -10.11 1.40 -1.69
C THR A 45 -10.90 0.33 -0.95
N ASN A 46 -10.48 0.02 0.28
CA ASN A 46 -11.11 -1.02 1.10
C ASN A 46 -12.10 -0.46 2.13
N THR A 47 -12.22 0.86 2.22
CA THR A 47 -13.06 1.58 3.20
C THR A 47 -12.73 1.22 4.66
N GLU A 48 -11.44 1.25 4.98
CA GLU A 48 -10.92 0.81 6.28
C GLU A 48 -10.03 1.88 6.92
N TYR A 49 -9.97 1.86 8.24
CA TYR A 49 -9.15 2.73 9.06
C TYR A 49 -8.04 1.95 9.73
N TRP A 50 -6.87 2.58 9.81
CA TRP A 50 -5.80 2.20 10.72
C TRP A 50 -5.67 3.26 11.81
N TYR A 51 -5.73 2.84 13.07
CA TYR A 51 -5.51 3.68 14.24
C TYR A 51 -4.64 2.94 15.25
N TYR A 52 -3.95 3.70 16.09
CA TYR A 52 -3.23 3.12 17.22
C TYR A 52 -4.20 2.93 18.37
N ASP A 53 -4.38 1.68 18.80
CA ASP A 53 -5.17 1.35 19.98
C ASP A 53 -4.28 1.41 21.22
N ASP A 54 -4.52 2.39 22.07
CA ASP A 54 -3.77 2.60 23.30
C ASP A 54 -4.00 1.47 24.34
N VAL A 55 -5.11 0.72 24.25
CA VAL A 55 -5.40 -0.38 25.18
C VAL A 55 -4.54 -1.60 24.86
N SER A 56 -4.49 -2.00 23.59
CA SER A 56 -3.64 -3.11 23.15
C SER A 56 -2.20 -2.70 22.83
N ALA A 57 -1.90 -1.39 22.79
CA ALA A 57 -0.64 -0.82 22.34
C ALA A 57 -0.24 -1.27 20.91
N THR A 58 -1.22 -1.47 20.03
CA THR A 58 -1.00 -1.94 18.65
C THR A 58 -1.76 -1.13 17.61
N TRP A 59 -1.27 -1.15 16.36
CA TRP A 59 -2.01 -0.63 15.22
C TRP A 59 -3.11 -1.61 14.83
N THR A 60 -4.34 -1.10 14.75
CA THR A 60 -5.54 -1.89 14.49
C THR A 60 -6.24 -1.42 13.23
N GLN A 61 -6.69 -2.38 12.41
CA GLN A 61 -7.49 -2.16 11.22
C GLN A 61 -8.97 -2.40 11.51
N VAL A 62 -9.82 -1.45 11.14
CA VAL A 62 -11.28 -1.55 11.32
C VAL A 62 -12.03 -0.94 10.16
N LYS A 63 -13.25 -1.41 9.88
CA LYS A 63 -14.14 -0.74 8.92
C LYS A 63 -14.79 0.52 9.51
N GLU A 64 -15.10 0.47 10.79
CA GLU A 64 -15.68 1.57 11.54
C GLU A 64 -14.85 1.84 12.78
N LEU A 65 -14.59 3.12 13.05
CA LEU A 65 -13.82 3.53 14.21
C LEU A 65 -14.69 3.40 15.48
N PRO A 66 -14.09 3.01 16.62
CA PRO A 66 -14.78 3.08 17.91
C PRO A 66 -15.30 4.49 18.19
N SER A 67 -16.41 4.62 18.93
CA SER A 67 -17.01 5.92 19.25
C SER A 67 -16.11 6.84 20.07
N THR A 68 -15.09 6.29 20.73
CA THR A 68 -14.06 7.01 21.47
C THR A 68 -13.02 7.67 20.55
N VAL A 69 -12.92 7.24 19.29
CA VAL A 69 -11.93 7.71 18.33
C VAL A 69 -12.55 8.73 17.39
N VAL A 70 -12.18 10.00 17.56
CA VAL A 70 -12.73 11.12 16.77
C VAL A 70 -11.79 11.48 15.62
N VAL A 71 -12.26 11.37 14.38
CA VAL A 71 -11.55 11.88 13.19
C VAL A 71 -12.07 13.26 12.82
N THR A 72 -11.22 14.28 12.94
CA THR A 72 -11.52 15.59 12.35
C THR A 72 -11.27 15.53 10.84
N LYS A 73 -12.26 15.91 10.03
CA LYS A 73 -12.17 15.84 8.55
C LYS A 73 -11.08 16.72 7.94
N SER A 74 -10.46 17.63 8.69
CA SER A 74 -9.41 18.53 8.18
C SER A 74 -8.43 18.96 9.28
N PRO A 75 -7.13 19.15 8.93
CA PRO A 75 -6.52 18.85 7.64
C PRO A 75 -6.35 17.34 7.41
N ARG A 76 -6.29 16.93 6.13
CA ARG A 76 -6.06 15.55 5.71
C ARG A 76 -5.04 15.53 4.58
N TYR A 77 -4.14 14.56 4.58
CA TYR A 77 -3.08 14.44 3.58
C TYR A 77 -3.15 13.10 2.86
N THR A 78 -2.98 13.11 1.55
CA THR A 78 -2.83 11.87 0.79
C THR A 78 -1.40 11.35 0.95
N VAL A 79 -1.27 10.09 1.35
CA VAL A 79 0.01 9.36 1.38
C VAL A 79 -0.11 8.13 0.47
N TYR A 80 0.97 7.80 -0.22
CA TYR A 80 1.07 6.60 -1.04
C TYR A 80 2.09 5.68 -0.39
N TYR A 81 1.73 4.42 -0.19
CA TYR A 81 2.57 3.46 0.50
C TYR A 81 2.62 2.13 -0.25
N ASN A 82 3.76 1.45 -0.19
CA ASN A 82 3.95 0.15 -0.80
C ASN A 82 3.43 -0.94 0.15
N GLY A 83 2.17 -1.33 -0.03
CA GLY A 83 1.48 -2.32 0.81
C GLY A 83 0.45 -1.72 1.75
N GLU A 84 0.01 -2.52 2.73
CA GLU A 84 -1.12 -2.17 3.61
C GLU A 84 -0.69 -1.52 4.94
N ASP A 85 0.53 -1.81 5.39
CA ASP A 85 1.08 -1.37 6.69
C ASP A 85 1.61 0.08 6.68
N VAL A 86 0.81 1.02 6.20
CA VAL A 86 1.20 2.45 6.08
C VAL A 86 1.67 3.08 7.40
N TRP A 87 1.23 2.51 8.52
CA TRP A 87 1.60 2.92 9.87
C TRP A 87 3.07 2.63 10.22
N LYS A 88 3.80 1.78 9.47
CA LYS A 88 5.25 1.58 9.67
C LYS A 88 6.03 2.88 9.46
N ASP A 89 5.54 3.76 8.59
CA ASP A 89 6.10 5.08 8.34
C ASP A 89 5.48 6.17 9.22
N ASN A 90 4.73 5.81 10.27
CA ASN A 90 3.97 6.76 11.08
C ASN A 90 4.81 7.87 11.69
N ALA A 91 5.99 7.53 12.24
CA ALA A 91 6.90 8.53 12.81
C ALA A 91 7.31 9.59 11.78
N THR A 92 7.54 9.18 10.53
CA THR A 92 7.88 10.06 9.40
C THR A 92 6.67 10.92 9.01
N HIS A 93 5.49 10.32 8.90
CA HIS A 93 4.25 11.03 8.59
C HIS A 93 3.91 12.08 9.66
N MET A 94 3.98 11.71 10.94
CA MET A 94 3.80 12.62 12.06
C MET A 94 4.76 13.81 11.94
N LYS A 95 6.07 13.58 11.76
CA LYS A 95 7.05 14.67 11.60
C LYS A 95 6.73 15.57 10.40
N LYS A 96 6.36 15.00 9.26
CA LYS A 96 6.09 15.73 8.01
C LYS A 96 4.83 16.59 8.07
N TYR A 97 3.80 16.14 8.78
CA TYR A 97 2.48 16.79 8.82
C TYR A 97 2.18 17.48 10.15
N LYS A 98 3.06 17.37 11.15
CA LYS A 98 3.03 18.14 12.40
C LYS A 98 3.22 19.63 12.07
N GLY A 99 2.24 20.46 12.43
CA GLY A 99 2.32 21.92 12.28
C GLY A 99 1.59 22.52 11.07
N LYS A 100 1.12 21.72 10.11
CA LYS A 100 0.34 22.26 8.97
C LYS A 100 -1.14 22.57 9.30
N LYS A 101 -1.48 22.60 10.60
CA LYS A 101 -2.83 22.89 11.11
C LYS A 101 -3.27 24.32 10.77
N ASP A 102 -2.32 25.24 10.56
CA ASP A 102 -2.59 26.68 10.45
C ASP A 102 -2.46 27.26 9.03
N GLU A 103 -1.72 26.63 8.12
CA GLU A 103 -1.51 27.18 6.77
C GLU A 103 -2.79 27.24 5.92
N THR A 104 -3.74 26.33 6.13
CA THR A 104 -5.01 26.32 5.38
C THR A 104 -5.95 27.44 5.83
N LYS A 105 -5.80 27.99 7.04
CA LYS A 105 -6.58 29.15 7.50
C LYS A 105 -5.97 30.49 7.05
N ALA A 106 -4.67 30.55 6.82
CA ALA A 106 -3.96 31.79 6.47
C ALA A 106 -4.12 32.24 5.00
N LYS A 107 -4.65 31.40 4.10
CA LYS A 107 -4.84 31.73 2.67
C LYS A 107 -6.26 32.19 2.30
N LYS A 108 -7.07 32.56 3.28
CA LYS A 108 -8.44 33.07 3.07
C LYS A 108 -8.57 34.47 3.66
N ASN A 109 -7.76 35.41 3.16
CA ASN A 109 -7.96 36.85 3.30
C ASN A 109 -8.07 37.48 1.92
#